data_AF-A0AA36J2B2-F1
#
_entry.id   AF-A0AA36J2B2-F1
#
_cell.length_a   1.000
_cell.length_b   1.000
_cell.length_c   1.000
_cell.angle_alpha   90.00
_cell.angle_beta   90.00
_cell.angle_gamma   90.00
#
_symmetry.space_group_name_H-M   'P 1'
#
loop_
_entity.id
_entity.type
_entity.pdbx_description
1 polymer ?
#
loop_
_entity_poly.entity_id
_entity_poly.type
_entity_poly.pdbx_seq_one_letter_code
_entity_poly.pdbx_strand_id
1 'polypeptide(L)'
;MLAPLRLRALAQRGVRCCGTSLRIPNAPPNSSEVFHTLQMYPKYSLTNQKWFFLFFMCNAGAYSGHYFYLQFLMSANPPNPPRDPNQVRPEKHMHTVDDD
;
A
#
# COMPACT_ATOMS: atom_id res chain seq x y z
N MET A 1 -43.20 44.38 -11.83
CA MET A 1 -42.70 43.51 -10.75
C MET A 1 -41.71 42.53 -11.36
N LEU A 2 -40.41 42.71 -11.07
CA LEU A 2 -39.32 41.90 -11.65
C LEU A 2 -39.04 40.69 -10.75
N ALA A 3 -39.15 39.47 -11.30
CA ALA A 3 -38.76 38.24 -10.63
C ALA A 3 -37.23 38.09 -10.66
N PRO A 4 -36.55 37.75 -9.56
CA PRO A 4 -35.12 37.48 -9.59
C PRO A 4 -34.85 36.13 -10.26
N LEU A 5 -34.29 36.16 -11.46
CA LEU A 5 -33.63 35.03 -12.10
C LEU A 5 -32.54 34.49 -11.15
N ARG A 6 -32.81 33.34 -10.53
CA ARG A 6 -31.84 32.64 -9.69
C ARG A 6 -30.68 32.13 -10.55
N LEU A 7 -29.62 32.92 -10.62
CA LEU A 7 -28.32 32.51 -11.12
C LEU A 7 -27.71 31.48 -10.14
N ARG A 8 -28.10 30.21 -10.26
CA ARG A 8 -27.40 29.07 -9.63
C ARG A 8 -26.75 28.21 -10.71
N ALA A 9 -25.91 28.85 -11.51
CA ALA A 9 -24.93 28.16 -12.32
C ALA A 9 -23.58 28.75 -11.93
N LEU A 10 -22.72 27.93 -11.32
CA LEU A 10 -21.27 28.09 -11.08
C LEU A 10 -20.87 27.50 -9.72
N ALA A 11 -21.12 26.20 -9.53
CA ALA A 11 -20.40 25.40 -8.56
C ALA A 11 -20.17 23.98 -9.11
N GLN A 12 -19.76 23.88 -10.38
CA GLN A 12 -19.14 22.66 -10.92
C GLN A 12 -17.62 22.85 -10.97
N ARG A 13 -17.01 23.25 -9.85
CA ARG A 13 -15.56 23.16 -9.70
C ARG A 13 -15.22 21.81 -9.09
N GLY A 14 -14.84 20.87 -9.97
CA GLY A 14 -14.18 19.63 -9.60
C GLY A 14 -15.13 18.52 -9.16
N VAL A 15 -15.97 18.02 -10.08
CA VAL A 15 -16.51 16.65 -9.93
C VAL A 15 -15.32 15.70 -10.02
N ARG A 16 -14.78 15.33 -8.86
CA ARG A 16 -13.70 14.35 -8.72
C ARG A 16 -14.19 13.06 -9.39
N CYS A 17 -13.32 12.42 -10.16
CA CYS A 17 -13.57 11.34 -11.13
C CYS A 17 -14.20 10.03 -10.59
N CYS A 18 -14.93 10.04 -9.46
CA CYS A 18 -15.86 8.97 -9.09
C CYS A 18 -17.22 9.23 -9.75
N GLY A 19 -17.24 9.18 -11.09
CA GLY A 19 -18.47 9.23 -11.89
C GLY A 19 -18.47 8.07 -12.86
N THR A 20 -19.62 7.41 -13.00
CA THR A 20 -19.83 6.45 -14.08
C THR A 20 -20.32 7.21 -15.32
N SER A 21 -20.11 6.67 -16.53
CA SER A 21 -20.70 7.22 -17.75
C SER A 21 -22.23 6.99 -17.84
N LEU A 22 -22.78 6.26 -16.87
CA LEU A 22 -24.19 5.89 -16.84
C LEU A 22 -25.02 7.04 -16.28
N ARG A 23 -26.21 7.20 -16.85
CA ARG A 23 -27.19 8.18 -16.38
C ARG A 23 -27.64 7.83 -14.96
N ILE A 24 -27.82 8.86 -14.12
CA ILE A 24 -28.38 8.70 -12.77
C ILE A 24 -29.80 8.12 -12.90
N PRO A 25 -30.10 6.99 -12.22
CA PRO A 25 -31.43 6.38 -12.27
C PRO A 25 -32.49 7.28 -11.62
N ASN A 26 -33.70 7.28 -12.19
CA ASN A 26 -34.87 7.94 -11.60
C ASN A 26 -35.40 7.14 -10.41
N ALA A 27 -36.01 7.83 -9.44
CA ALA A 27 -36.63 7.17 -8.29
C ALA A 27 -37.83 6.29 -8.70
N PRO A 28 -37.97 5.10 -8.08
CA PRO A 28 -39.18 4.30 -8.27
C PRO A 28 -40.40 5.02 -7.66
N PRO A 29 -41.62 4.75 -8.16
CA PRO A 29 -42.84 5.33 -7.60
C PRO A 29 -42.94 5.03 -6.10
N ASN A 30 -43.34 6.03 -5.30
CA ASN A 30 -43.44 5.98 -3.83
C ASN A 30 -42.12 6.00 -3.04
N SER A 31 -40.95 6.16 -3.68
CA SER A 31 -39.68 6.43 -2.99
C SER A 31 -39.20 7.85 -3.27
N SER A 32 -38.73 8.56 -2.23
CA SER A 32 -38.11 9.86 -2.37
C SER A 32 -36.63 9.79 -2.77
N GLU A 33 -35.98 8.64 -2.58
CA GLU A 33 -34.52 8.53 -2.67
C GLU A 33 -34.06 7.34 -3.50
N VAL A 34 -32.95 7.54 -4.24
CA VAL A 34 -32.24 6.51 -4.99
C VAL A 34 -30.79 6.52 -4.58
N PHE A 35 -30.33 5.39 -4.05
CA PHE A 35 -28.92 5.20 -3.77
C PHE A 35 -28.14 5.07 -5.07
N HIS A 36 -27.33 6.09 -5.38
CA HIS A 36 -26.50 6.14 -6.57
C HIS A 36 -25.07 6.51 -6.18
N THR A 37 -24.11 6.16 -7.03
CA THR A 37 -22.67 6.28 -6.77
C THR A 37 -22.20 7.69 -6.39
N LEU A 38 -22.98 8.73 -6.75
CA LEU A 38 -22.69 10.11 -6.39
C LEU A 38 -23.09 10.45 -4.93
N GLN A 39 -23.76 9.57 -4.20
CA GLN A 39 -24.02 9.80 -2.78
C GLN A 39 -22.82 9.47 -1.90
N MET A 40 -21.88 8.66 -2.40
CA MET A 40 -20.69 8.21 -1.69
C MET A 40 -19.42 8.85 -2.27
N TYR A 41 -19.39 10.17 -2.43
CA TYR A 41 -18.17 10.82 -2.90
C TYR A 41 -17.04 10.72 -1.87
N PRO A 42 -15.86 10.21 -2.26
CA PRO A 42 -14.71 10.19 -1.37
C PRO A 42 -14.31 11.63 -1.02
N LYS A 43 -14.35 11.95 0.29
CA LYS A 43 -13.97 13.26 0.83
C LYS A 43 -12.52 13.62 0.53
N TYR A 44 -11.65 12.61 0.45
CA TYR A 44 -10.25 12.75 0.09
C TYR A 44 -9.89 11.73 -0.99
N SER A 45 -9.19 12.17 -2.03
CA SER A 45 -8.66 11.31 -3.09
C SER A 45 -7.27 11.81 -3.47
N LEU A 46 -6.28 10.92 -3.51
CA LEU A 46 -4.97 11.24 -4.08
C LEU A 46 -5.04 11.13 -5.60
N THR A 47 -4.33 12.00 -6.32
CA THR A 47 -4.11 11.78 -7.74
C THR A 47 -3.18 10.58 -7.94
N ASN A 48 -3.32 9.86 -9.05
CA ASN A 48 -2.49 8.69 -9.35
C ASN A 48 -0.99 9.01 -9.24
N GLN A 49 -0.56 10.16 -9.76
CA GLN A 49 0.84 10.62 -9.65
C GLN A 49 1.32 10.72 -8.20
N LYS A 50 0.52 11.31 -7.31
CA LYS A 50 0.86 11.42 -5.87
C LYS A 50 0.90 10.05 -5.22
N TRP A 51 0.01 9.15 -5.61
CA TRP A 51 -0.04 7.79 -5.05
C TRP A 51 1.18 6.98 -5.47
N PHE A 52 1.52 6.97 -6.76
CA PHE A 52 2.72 6.27 -7.25
C PHE A 52 4.00 6.87 -6.67
N PHE A 53 4.08 8.20 -6.55
CA PHE A 53 5.20 8.85 -5.91
C PHE A 53 5.40 8.36 -4.46
N LEU A 54 4.33 8.34 -3.66
CA LEU A 54 4.38 7.83 -2.29
C LEU A 54 4.76 6.34 -2.26
N PHE A 55 4.14 5.53 -3.13
CA PHE A 55 4.44 4.11 -3.25
C PHE A 55 5.93 3.85 -3.53
N PHE A 56 6.51 4.53 -4.52
CA PHE A 56 7.92 4.34 -4.87
C PHE A 56 8.86 4.86 -3.78
N MET A 57 8.57 6.00 -3.16
CA MET A 57 9.39 6.53 -2.07
C MET A 57 9.40 5.59 -0.85
N CYS A 58 8.24 5.04 -0.47
CA CYS A 58 8.17 4.07 0.62
C CYS A 58 8.97 2.80 0.32
N ASN A 59 8.82 2.25 -0.89
CA ASN A 59 9.57 1.05 -1.28
C ASN A 59 11.07 1.34 -1.35
N ALA A 60 11.49 2.42 -2.00
CA ALA A 60 12.89 2.82 -2.08
C ALA A 60 13.50 3.02 -0.70
N GLY A 61 12.78 3.69 0.22
CA GLY A 61 13.21 3.86 1.62
C GLY A 61 13.34 2.52 2.36
N ALA A 62 12.36 1.63 2.22
CA ALA A 62 12.39 0.32 2.88
C ALA A 62 13.56 -0.55 2.41
N TYR A 63 13.76 -0.68 1.09
CA TYR A 63 14.86 -1.46 0.55
C TYR A 63 16.21 -0.82 0.83
N SER A 64 16.35 0.50 0.67
CA SER A 64 17.62 1.18 0.96
C SER A 64 17.99 1.07 2.44
N GLY A 65 17.03 1.24 3.35
CA GLY A 65 17.24 1.04 4.79
C GLY A 65 17.63 -0.39 5.13
N HIS A 66 16.98 -1.39 4.51
CA HIS A 66 17.31 -2.80 4.70
C HIS A 66 18.77 -3.11 4.30
N TYR A 67 19.17 -2.71 3.09
CA TYR A 67 20.55 -2.95 2.63
C TYR A 67 21.57 -2.14 3.41
N PHE A 68 21.25 -0.90 3.80
CA PHE A 68 22.09 -0.09 4.66
C PHE A 68 22.34 -0.79 6.01
N TYR A 69 21.29 -1.33 6.63
CA TYR A 69 21.43 -2.09 7.87
C TYR A 69 22.33 -3.31 7.69
N LEU A 70 22.09 -4.14 6.68
CA LEU A 70 22.88 -5.35 6.44
C LEU A 70 24.37 -5.04 6.20
N GLN A 71 24.66 -3.97 5.46
CA GLN A 71 26.02 -3.65 5.04
C GLN A 71 26.82 -2.92 6.11
N PHE A 72 26.19 -2.03 6.87
CA PHE A 72 26.89 -1.09 7.74
C PHE A 72 26.63 -1.29 9.23
N LEU A 73 25.50 -1.87 9.62
CA LEU A 73 25.12 -2.00 11.03
C LEU A 73 25.16 -3.45 11.51
N MET A 74 24.82 -4.41 10.65
CA MET A 74 24.84 -5.82 11.01
C MET A 74 26.29 -6.32 11.04
N SER A 75 26.73 -6.86 12.18
CA SER A 75 28.04 -7.50 12.27
C SER A 75 28.06 -8.71 11.34
N ALA A 76 28.95 -8.70 10.35
CA ALA A 76 29.20 -9.90 9.57
C ALA A 76 29.75 -10.99 10.50
N ASN A 77 29.14 -12.17 10.49
CA ASN A 77 29.77 -13.33 11.10
C ASN A 77 31.07 -13.57 10.30
N PRO A 78 32.25 -13.63 10.95
CA PRO A 78 33.48 -13.91 10.23
C PRO A 78 33.32 -15.19 9.40
N PRO A 79 34.00 -15.29 8.25
CA PRO A 79 33.99 -16.51 7.47
C PRO A 79 34.34 -17.68 8.38
N ASN A 80 33.61 -18.79 8.25
CA ASN A 80 33.85 -19.98 9.04
C ASN A 80 35.35 -20.33 8.92
N PRO A 81 36.09 -20.49 10.04
CA PRO A 81 37.52 -20.73 9.98
C PRO A 81 37.83 -21.94 9.07
N PRO A 82 39.01 -21.97 8.43
CA PRO A 82 39.44 -23.13 7.66
C PRO A 82 39.32 -24.40 8.50
N ARG A 83 38.79 -25.47 7.88
CA ARG A 83 38.72 -26.78 8.54
C ARG A 83 40.14 -27.21 8.91
N ASP A 84 40.33 -27.61 10.17
CA ASP A 84 41.62 -28.13 10.62
C ASP A 84 41.98 -29.40 9.83
N PRO A 85 43.15 -29.43 9.13
CA PRO A 85 43.57 -30.57 8.33
C PRO A 85 43.80 -31.85 9.16
N ASN A 86 44.03 -31.72 10.48
CA ASN A 86 44.21 -32.86 11.38
C ASN A 86 42.88 -33.38 11.96
N GLN A 87 41.75 -32.72 11.65
CA GLN A 87 40.47 -33.06 12.23
C GLN A 87 39.86 -34.31 11.57
N VAL A 88 39.93 -35.42 12.30
CA VAL A 88 39.25 -36.67 11.93
C VAL A 88 37.74 -36.47 12.02
N ARG A 89 36.98 -37.13 11.14
CA ARG A 89 35.52 -37.15 11.23
C ARG A 89 35.10 -37.73 12.60
N PRO A 90 34.26 -37.04 13.39
CA PRO A 90 33.72 -37.62 14.61
C PRO A 90 32.89 -38.86 14.28
N GLU A 91 33.07 -39.94 15.04
CA GLU A 91 32.30 -41.18 14.88
C GLU A 91 30.84 -41.00 15.32
N LYS A 92 30.63 -40.16 16.33
CA LYS A 92 29.32 -39.87 16.93
C LYS A 92 29.20 -38.36 17.14
N HIS A 93 27.99 -37.82 16.96
CA HIS A 93 27.72 -36.42 17.26
C HIS A 93 27.71 -36.24 18.78
N MET A 94 28.23 -35.12 19.28
CA MET A 94 28.43 -34.89 20.72
C MET A 94 27.14 -34.96 21.56
N HIS A 95 25.99 -34.90 20.91
CA HIS A 95 24.65 -34.99 21.54
C HIS A 95 23.87 -36.25 21.16
N THR A 96 24.50 -37.23 20.51
CA THR A 96 23.84 -38.51 20.28
C THR A 96 23.83 -39.29 21.60
N VAL A 97 22.65 -39.68 22.08
CA VAL A 97 22.51 -40.51 23.29
C VAL A 97 23.13 -41.89 23.02
N ASP A 98 23.66 -42.55 24.06
CA ASP A 98 24.08 -43.95 23.94
C ASP A 98 22.86 -44.84 23.76
N ASP A 99 22.93 -45.77 22.80
CA ASP A 99 21.86 -46.73 22.58
C ASP A 99 21.94 -47.78 23.71
N ASP A 100 21.13 -47.60 24.77
CA ASP A 100 20.85 -48.61 25.80
C ASP A 100 19.83 -49.65 25.28
#